data_AF-A0A1Y2CAT4-F1
#
_entry.id   AF-A0A1Y2CAT4-F1
#
_cell.length_a   1.000
_cell.length_b   1.000
_cell.length_c   1.000
_cell.angle_alpha   90.00
_cell.angle_beta   90.00
_cell.angle_gamma   90.00
#
_symmetry.space_group_name_H-M   'P 1'
#
loop_
_entity.id
_entity.type
_entity.pdbx_description
1 polymer ?
#
loop_
_entity_poly.entity_id
_entity_poly.type
_entity_poly.pdbx_seq_one_letter_code
_entity_poly.pdbx_strand_id
1 'polypeptide(L)'
;MKQARYYAIASLSLLVLVFILGAFNFKPVRQQTEHRHAHIQPQIPDMSYDQILLLGDSLTEFSFRPNGWGLKLSSLYNRKADVKVRAVAGYNSWNLRFAMPPILNEVPKDRVRLITILIGTNDFSLESDHQHVPLDQYKENLEAILREIQLSVPAAKVVVMTPPPIGMAIREGRHTYTIKRVQKPEWNPSSIQKYFYDNLHFGDEGSNVLYEALSKFIAAQWPELNPENMPFKYPYPDDFLSPCLLKMFQEARQPTNTSLITNQTAKNSTMQKQELGYNQILLLGDSLTESGASDKYGWGHQLIHRYSRKMTVDIFGFGGYNSYWLKIATPHLLASHLSPSRLQLATLLIGTNDSYVAEIVHQIRAFAPDVRILVLTPPPMSVKEVWGLYAFESVKVYREACMDVFRKLEADIGGDRIAMLDTWDLLIGKNETYLDASFDPSLLKGLLYDGVHFSEDGHNRLFAGVVETVESKWPELAPTNLPYRLPLDDYGPFEEAGDEDAVRKWLFGTST
;
A
#
# COMPACT_ATOMS: atom_id res chain seq x y z
N MET A 1 -24.33 -52.29 -23.06
CA MET A 1 -24.64 -51.09 -23.86
C MET A 1 -26.14 -50.83 -23.77
N LYS A 2 -26.58 -49.69 -23.21
CA LYS A 2 -28.00 -49.30 -23.19
C LYS A 2 -28.10 -47.83 -23.60
N GLN A 3 -28.96 -47.55 -24.59
CA GLN A 3 -29.18 -46.23 -25.15
C GLN A 3 -30.70 -46.07 -25.38
N ALA A 4 -31.22 -44.91 -24.99
CA ALA A 4 -32.50 -44.29 -25.38
C ALA A 4 -33.82 -45.10 -25.36
N ARG A 5 -34.84 -44.54 -24.66
CA ARG A 5 -36.15 -44.08 -25.21
C ARG A 5 -37.06 -43.63 -24.05
N TYR A 6 -37.51 -42.37 -23.99
CA TYR A 6 -38.58 -41.65 -24.72
C TYR A 6 -39.97 -41.69 -24.00
N TYR A 7 -40.39 -40.51 -23.52
CA TYR A 7 -41.75 -39.94 -23.48
C TYR A 7 -42.98 -40.70 -22.93
N ALA A 8 -43.44 -40.22 -21.76
CA ALA A 8 -44.69 -39.44 -21.56
C ALA A 8 -46.04 -40.10 -21.17
N ILE A 9 -46.89 -39.23 -20.60
CA ILE A 9 -48.36 -39.31 -20.39
C ILE A 9 -48.88 -40.02 -19.11
N ALA A 10 -48.97 -39.21 -18.05
CA ALA A 10 -50.19 -38.85 -17.29
C ALA A 10 -51.05 -39.85 -16.45
N SER A 11 -51.58 -39.27 -15.36
CA SER A 11 -52.91 -39.47 -14.73
C SER A 11 -53.04 -40.36 -13.49
N LEU A 12 -53.96 -39.92 -12.60
CA LEU A 12 -54.55 -40.57 -11.41
C LEU A 12 -53.59 -40.72 -10.19
N SER A 13 -53.85 -40.04 -9.06
CA SER A 13 -54.90 -40.32 -8.03
C SER A 13 -54.45 -41.44 -7.08
N LEU A 14 -54.65 -41.42 -5.75
CA LEU A 14 -55.27 -40.51 -4.76
C LEU A 14 -54.93 -41.12 -3.35
N LEU A 15 -55.37 -40.51 -2.22
CA LEU A 15 -55.42 -41.08 -0.84
C LEU A 15 -54.06 -41.24 -0.11
N VAL A 16 -53.89 -40.99 1.20
CA VAL A 16 -54.78 -40.54 2.32
C VAL A 16 -53.97 -39.66 3.29
N LEU A 17 -54.51 -38.53 3.78
CA LEU A 17 -54.69 -38.22 5.22
C LEU A 17 -55.50 -36.92 5.43
N VAL A 18 -56.51 -36.97 6.30
CA VAL A 18 -57.37 -35.82 6.65
C VAL A 18 -57.66 -35.79 8.16
N PHE A 19 -57.92 -34.58 8.68
CA PHE A 19 -58.43 -34.17 10.02
C PHE A 19 -57.40 -34.11 11.17
N ILE A 20 -57.57 -33.25 12.21
CA ILE A 20 -58.63 -32.26 12.56
C ILE A 20 -57.91 -30.96 13.06
N LEU A 21 -58.12 -29.79 12.45
CA LEU A 21 -59.09 -28.71 12.75
C LEU A 21 -58.88 -27.90 14.05
N GLY A 22 -58.83 -26.57 13.91
CA GLY A 22 -58.65 -25.60 15.01
C GLY A 22 -58.90 -24.13 14.59
N ALA A 23 -60.06 -23.87 13.97
CA ALA A 23 -60.74 -22.58 13.74
C ALA A 23 -59.95 -21.24 13.75
N PHE A 24 -60.01 -20.49 12.64
CA PHE A 24 -60.12 -19.02 12.69
C PHE A 24 -61.03 -18.45 11.57
N ASN A 25 -61.80 -17.41 11.91
CA ASN A 25 -62.84 -16.82 11.06
C ASN A 25 -62.29 -15.86 9.99
N PHE A 26 -62.92 -15.84 8.82
CA PHE A 26 -62.76 -14.77 7.83
C PHE A 26 -63.71 -13.60 8.10
N LYS A 27 -63.19 -12.36 8.08
CA LYS A 27 -63.94 -11.13 7.78
C LYS A 27 -63.06 -10.18 6.92
N PRO A 28 -63.66 -9.28 6.10
CA PRO A 28 -63.00 -8.77 4.91
C PRO A 28 -62.30 -7.41 5.04
N VAL A 29 -61.29 -7.26 4.18
CA VAL A 29 -60.65 -6.05 3.62
C VAL A 29 -61.23 -4.67 4.01
N ARG A 30 -60.47 -3.88 4.79
CA ARG A 30 -60.06 -2.49 4.44
C ARG A 30 -59.07 -1.88 5.44
N GLN A 31 -57.83 -1.65 5.01
CA GLN A 31 -57.13 -0.35 5.05
C GLN A 31 -55.70 -0.54 4.53
N GLN A 32 -55.27 0.30 3.59
CA GLN A 32 -53.85 0.40 3.22
C GLN A 32 -53.13 1.15 4.35
N THR A 33 -52.38 0.44 5.18
CA THR A 33 -51.24 1.05 5.84
C THR A 33 -50.12 1.16 4.82
N GLU A 34 -49.83 2.38 4.38
CA GLU A 34 -48.60 2.68 3.66
C GLU A 34 -47.42 2.28 4.53
N HIS A 35 -46.83 1.11 4.24
CA HIS A 35 -45.46 0.85 4.67
C HIS A 35 -44.59 1.87 3.94
N ARG A 36 -44.28 2.97 4.64
CA ARG A 36 -43.15 3.83 4.32
C ARG A 36 -41.97 2.91 4.13
N HIS A 37 -41.60 2.69 2.88
CA HIS A 37 -40.31 2.11 2.57
C HIS A 37 -39.32 3.12 3.13
N ALA A 38 -38.66 2.76 4.23
CA ALA A 38 -37.52 3.52 4.66
C ALA A 38 -36.59 3.54 3.44
N HIS A 39 -36.35 4.74 2.89
CA HIS A 39 -35.24 4.93 1.98
C HIS A 39 -33.98 4.71 2.81
N ILE A 40 -33.60 3.44 2.96
CA ILE A 40 -32.23 3.03 3.19
C ILE A 40 -31.53 3.47 1.91
N GLN A 41 -31.08 4.73 1.91
CA GLN A 41 -30.01 5.10 0.98
C GLN A 41 -28.90 4.08 1.25
N PRO A 42 -28.38 3.40 0.21
CA PRO A 42 -27.22 2.55 0.42
C PRO A 42 -26.14 3.43 1.04
N GLN A 43 -25.79 3.15 2.30
CA GLN A 43 -24.66 3.81 2.92
C GLN A 43 -23.46 3.42 2.07
N ILE A 44 -22.93 4.39 1.33
CA ILE A 44 -21.67 4.22 0.61
C ILE A 44 -20.66 3.81 1.69
N PRO A 45 -20.07 2.61 1.61
CA PRO A 45 -19.15 2.16 2.64
C PRO A 45 -17.99 3.14 2.75
N ASP A 46 -17.42 3.29 3.95
CA ASP A 46 -16.17 4.04 4.13
C ASP A 46 -15.03 3.28 3.44
N MET A 47 -14.78 3.64 2.17
CA MET A 47 -13.74 3.08 1.33
C MET A 47 -12.33 3.56 1.72
N SER A 48 -12.22 4.48 2.67
CA SER A 48 -10.96 5.03 3.12
C SER A 48 -10.20 3.96 3.95
N TYR A 49 -8.88 3.83 3.77
CA TYR A 49 -8.04 2.83 4.48
C TYR A 49 -7.68 3.21 5.91
N ASP A 50 -7.90 2.31 6.87
CA ASP A 50 -7.31 2.43 8.21
C ASP A 50 -5.77 2.38 8.12
N GLN A 51 -5.07 2.96 9.09
CA GLN A 51 -3.61 3.12 9.06
C GLN A 51 -2.92 2.27 10.14
N ILE A 52 -1.81 1.64 9.76
CA ILE A 52 -0.89 0.91 10.63
C ILE A 52 0.49 1.54 10.50
N LEU A 53 1.07 2.03 11.61
CA LEU A 53 2.41 2.63 11.61
C LEU A 53 3.46 1.67 12.16
N LEU A 54 4.58 1.55 11.44
CA LEU A 54 5.76 0.81 11.92
C LEU A 54 6.87 1.82 12.25
N LEU A 55 7.12 2.03 13.55
CA LEU A 55 8.08 2.99 14.08
C LEU A 55 9.33 2.28 14.61
N GLY A 56 10.51 2.89 14.45
CA GLY A 56 11.74 2.33 15.01
C GLY A 56 13.04 2.76 14.35
N ASP A 57 14.05 1.91 14.56
CA ASP A 57 15.40 2.02 14.01
C ASP A 57 15.56 1.25 12.68
N SER A 58 16.79 0.83 12.36
CA SER A 58 17.14 0.02 11.18
C SER A 58 16.41 -1.32 11.12
N LEU A 59 16.05 -1.94 12.26
CA LEU A 59 15.26 -3.18 12.29
C LEU A 59 13.84 -2.98 11.72
N THR A 60 13.32 -1.75 11.82
CA THR A 60 12.03 -1.35 11.25
C THR A 60 12.19 -0.72 9.87
N GLU A 61 13.23 0.07 9.60
CA GLU A 61 13.48 0.60 8.23
C GLU A 61 13.72 -0.55 7.24
N PHE A 62 14.57 -1.51 7.59
CA PHE A 62 14.90 -2.63 6.72
C PHE A 62 13.80 -3.70 6.65
N SER A 63 12.71 -3.53 7.41
CA SER A 63 11.55 -4.43 7.40
C SER A 63 10.80 -4.46 6.06
N PHE A 64 11.04 -3.49 5.17
CA PHE A 64 10.50 -3.43 3.81
C PHE A 64 11.49 -3.84 2.71
N ARG A 65 12.67 -4.36 3.08
CA ARG A 65 13.52 -5.13 2.15
C ARG A 65 12.81 -6.44 1.73
N PRO A 66 13.20 -7.08 0.62
CA PRO A 66 12.68 -8.41 0.26
C PRO A 66 12.74 -9.38 1.44
N ASN A 67 11.67 -10.14 1.66
CA ASN A 67 11.44 -11.00 2.84
C ASN A 67 11.34 -10.32 4.22
N GLY A 68 11.44 -8.99 4.33
CA GLY A 68 11.32 -8.29 5.61
C GLY A 68 9.95 -8.48 6.28
N TRP A 69 9.91 -8.33 7.60
CA TRP A 69 8.71 -8.59 8.40
C TRP A 69 7.58 -7.56 8.15
N GLY A 70 7.94 -6.29 7.90
CA GLY A 70 7.02 -5.21 7.60
C GLY A 70 6.42 -5.35 6.20
N LEU A 71 7.22 -5.80 5.22
CA LEU A 71 6.78 -6.14 3.87
C LEU A 71 5.66 -7.20 3.90
N LYS A 72 5.88 -8.28 4.66
CA LYS A 72 4.91 -9.36 4.85
C LYS A 72 3.64 -8.85 5.52
N LEU A 73 3.77 -7.98 6.52
CA LEU A 73 2.64 -7.34 7.19
C LEU A 73 1.84 -6.46 6.22
N SER A 74 2.50 -5.65 5.38
CA SER A 74 1.85 -4.85 4.34
C SER A 74 1.06 -5.71 3.36
N SER A 75 1.65 -6.82 2.91
CA SER A 75 1.00 -7.75 1.99
C SER A 75 -0.22 -8.44 2.64
N LEU A 76 -0.14 -8.75 3.93
CA LEU A 76 -1.21 -9.37 4.72
C LEU A 76 -2.41 -8.42 4.96
N TYR A 77 -2.15 -7.12 5.13
CA TYR A 77 -3.18 -6.07 5.27
C TYR A 77 -3.62 -5.43 3.94
N ASN A 78 -3.15 -5.94 2.80
CA ASN A 78 -3.56 -5.44 1.49
C ASN A 78 -5.09 -5.37 1.35
N ARG A 79 -5.58 -4.27 0.77
CA ARG A 79 -7.00 -3.90 0.65
C ARG A 79 -7.79 -3.75 1.96
N LYS A 80 -7.13 -3.75 3.13
CA LYS A 80 -7.75 -3.64 4.47
C LYS A 80 -7.23 -2.45 5.27
N ALA A 81 -5.91 -2.26 5.32
CA ALA A 81 -5.25 -1.14 6.00
C ALA A 81 -3.91 -0.78 5.33
N ASP A 82 -3.55 0.51 5.32
CA ASP A 82 -2.26 0.98 4.83
C ASP A 82 -1.19 0.74 5.90
N VAL A 83 -0.13 -0.01 5.58
CA VAL A 83 1.03 -0.20 6.46
C VAL A 83 2.13 0.78 6.08
N LYS A 84 2.41 1.78 6.94
CA LYS A 84 3.39 2.84 6.68
C LYS A 84 4.58 2.75 7.63
N VAL A 85 5.78 2.53 7.07
CA VAL A 85 7.05 2.60 7.81
C VAL A 85 7.42 4.06 8.06
N ARG A 86 7.78 4.36 9.30
CA ARG A 86 8.35 5.64 9.75
C ARG A 86 9.48 5.33 10.73
N ALA A 87 10.58 4.83 10.17
CA ALA A 87 11.76 4.37 10.87
C ALA A 87 13.02 4.89 10.17
N VAL A 88 14.11 5.03 10.95
CA VAL A 88 15.38 5.56 10.46
C VAL A 88 16.53 4.74 11.04
N ALA A 89 17.33 4.14 10.17
CA ALA A 89 18.57 3.48 10.57
C ALA A 89 19.50 4.46 11.30
N GLY A 90 20.00 4.04 12.47
CA GLY A 90 20.83 4.85 13.38
C GLY A 90 20.05 5.54 14.51
N TYR A 91 18.72 5.68 14.41
CA TYR A 91 17.94 6.32 15.49
C TYR A 91 17.97 5.50 16.79
N ASN A 92 18.17 6.20 17.90
CA ASN A 92 17.91 5.72 19.25
C ASN A 92 16.53 6.24 19.76
N SER A 93 16.14 5.87 20.98
CA SER A 93 14.88 6.32 21.59
C SER A 93 14.76 7.84 21.70
N TRP A 94 15.89 8.52 21.91
CA TRP A 94 15.96 9.98 22.01
C TRP A 94 15.64 10.62 20.64
N ASN A 95 16.23 10.13 19.54
CA ASN A 95 15.90 10.64 18.20
C ASN A 95 14.42 10.40 17.85
N LEU A 96 13.91 9.19 18.14
CA LEU A 96 12.53 8.83 17.85
C LEU A 96 11.54 9.71 18.63
N ARG A 97 11.81 9.99 19.91
CA ARG A 97 11.00 10.89 20.76
C ARG A 97 10.73 12.23 20.09
N PHE A 98 11.77 12.89 19.57
CA PHE A 98 11.59 14.16 18.87
C PHE A 98 11.00 14.00 17.47
N ALA A 99 11.15 12.85 16.80
CA ALA A 99 10.51 12.59 15.51
C ALA A 99 9.01 12.28 15.60
N MET A 100 8.44 12.04 16.78
CA MET A 100 7.02 11.65 16.93
C MET A 100 6.00 12.67 16.39
N PRO A 101 6.05 13.99 16.73
CA PRO A 101 5.04 14.94 16.27
C PRO A 101 4.89 15.06 14.74
N PRO A 102 5.95 15.18 13.92
CA PRO A 102 5.79 15.24 12.47
C PRO A 102 5.26 13.92 11.91
N ILE A 103 5.75 12.77 12.38
CA ILE A 103 5.30 11.43 11.97
C ILE A 103 3.79 11.27 12.16
N LEU A 104 3.26 11.63 13.34
CA LEU A 104 1.83 11.51 13.64
C LEU A 104 0.95 12.55 12.92
N ASN A 105 1.53 13.63 12.40
CA ASN A 105 0.82 14.63 11.60
C ASN A 105 0.74 14.26 10.10
N GLU A 106 1.45 13.22 9.64
CA GLU A 106 1.38 12.78 8.25
C GLU A 106 0.15 11.95 7.89
N VAL A 107 -0.54 11.39 8.90
CA VAL A 107 -1.65 10.43 8.74
C VAL A 107 -2.97 10.93 9.33
N PRO A 108 -4.12 10.46 8.82
CA PRO A 108 -5.44 10.73 9.41
C PRO A 108 -5.53 10.10 10.82
N LYS A 109 -5.39 10.95 11.85
CA LYS A 109 -5.22 10.56 13.27
C LYS A 109 -6.34 9.67 13.82
N ASP A 110 -7.57 9.91 13.38
CA ASP A 110 -8.78 9.15 13.73
C ASP A 110 -8.83 7.74 13.13
N ARG A 111 -7.95 7.44 12.16
CA ARG A 111 -7.91 6.21 11.36
C ARG A 111 -6.66 5.38 11.62
N VAL A 112 -5.76 5.84 12.51
CA VAL A 112 -4.65 5.02 13.00
C VAL A 112 -5.19 3.96 13.96
N ARG A 113 -5.03 2.68 13.60
CA ARG A 113 -5.54 1.54 14.37
C ARG A 113 -4.46 0.78 15.12
N LEU A 114 -3.25 0.75 14.58
CA LEU A 114 -2.11 0.04 15.18
C LEU A 114 -0.82 0.84 14.99
N ILE A 115 -0.01 0.91 16.04
CA ILE A 115 1.37 1.39 16.00
C ILE A 115 2.26 0.30 16.59
N THR A 116 3.31 -0.08 15.88
CA THR A 116 4.41 -0.89 16.44
C THR A 116 5.62 -0.01 16.69
N ILE A 117 6.30 -0.22 17.81
CA ILE A 117 7.55 0.47 18.16
C ILE A 117 8.62 -0.60 18.39
N LEU A 118 9.71 -0.54 17.64
CA LEU A 118 10.93 -1.32 17.86
C LEU A 118 12.11 -0.36 17.87
N ILE A 119 12.55 0.00 19.06
CA ILE A 119 13.61 0.98 19.34
C ILE A 119 14.36 0.53 20.60
N GLY A 120 15.60 0.96 20.78
CA GLY A 120 16.47 0.50 21.87
C GLY A 120 17.71 -0.28 21.41
N THR A 121 17.80 -0.64 20.12
CA THR A 121 18.93 -1.40 19.56
C THR A 121 20.22 -0.57 19.57
N ASN A 122 20.10 0.72 19.22
CA ASN A 122 21.22 1.65 19.16
C ASN A 122 21.49 2.27 20.55
N ASP A 123 20.44 2.45 21.36
CA ASP A 123 20.51 2.93 22.74
C ASP A 123 21.43 2.09 23.64
N PHE A 124 21.43 0.75 23.49
CA PHE A 124 22.28 -0.15 24.30
C PHE A 124 23.74 -0.24 23.84
N SER A 125 24.15 0.57 22.85
CA SER A 125 25.55 0.66 22.39
C SER A 125 26.50 1.05 23.54
N LEU A 126 27.81 1.00 23.28
CA LEU A 126 28.80 1.31 24.31
C LEU A 126 28.71 2.79 24.70
N GLU A 127 28.97 3.14 25.97
CA GLU A 127 28.96 4.52 26.47
C GLU A 127 29.90 5.49 25.70
N SER A 128 30.83 4.97 24.89
CA SER A 128 31.72 5.74 24.01
C SER A 128 31.20 5.94 22.59
N ASP A 129 30.03 5.40 22.26
CA ASP A 129 29.37 5.46 20.95
C ASP A 129 28.32 6.57 20.98
N HIS A 130 28.20 7.34 19.89
CA HIS A 130 27.31 8.51 19.83
C HIS A 130 25.81 8.13 19.84
N GLN A 131 25.50 6.84 19.63
CA GLN A 131 24.14 6.32 19.66
C GLN A 131 23.66 5.95 21.06
N HIS A 132 24.56 5.86 22.04
CA HIS A 132 24.24 5.39 23.40
C HIS A 132 23.22 6.30 24.09
N VAL A 133 22.25 5.69 24.78
CA VAL A 133 21.29 6.38 25.64
C VAL A 133 21.33 5.74 27.02
N PRO A 134 21.65 6.49 28.09
CA PRO A 134 21.62 6.01 29.46
C PRO A 134 20.28 5.35 29.81
N LEU A 135 20.32 4.26 30.58
CA LEU A 135 19.14 3.41 30.86
C LEU A 135 17.94 4.18 31.47
N ASP A 136 18.19 5.23 32.25
CA ASP A 136 17.10 6.06 32.81
C ASP A 136 16.51 7.01 31.75
N GLN A 137 17.34 7.63 30.90
CA GLN A 137 16.86 8.45 29.79
C GLN A 137 16.09 7.61 28.75
N TYR A 138 16.52 6.37 28.49
CA TYR A 138 15.78 5.43 27.62
C TYR A 138 14.34 5.19 28.10
N LYS A 139 14.13 5.05 29.42
CA LYS A 139 12.78 4.91 30.00
C LYS A 139 11.96 6.18 29.79
N GLU A 140 12.53 7.34 30.13
CA GLU A 140 11.87 8.63 29.95
C GLU A 140 11.50 8.90 28.49
N ASN A 141 12.37 8.53 27.55
CA ASN A 141 12.12 8.65 26.12
C ASN A 141 10.98 7.74 25.65
N LEU A 142 10.96 6.48 26.09
CA LEU A 142 9.83 5.57 25.82
C LEU A 142 8.52 6.09 26.40
N GLU A 143 8.52 6.57 27.64
CA GLU A 143 7.35 7.17 28.27
C GLU A 143 6.85 8.41 27.50
N ALA A 144 7.76 9.27 27.04
CA ALA A 144 7.43 10.43 26.22
C ALA A 144 6.86 10.04 24.85
N ILE A 145 7.44 9.05 24.16
CA ILE A 145 6.92 8.52 22.89
C ILE A 145 5.50 7.97 23.06
N LEU A 146 5.29 7.12 24.08
CA LEU A 146 3.98 6.51 24.35
C LEU A 146 2.93 7.55 24.73
N ARG A 147 3.32 8.57 25.50
CA ARG A 147 2.44 9.69 25.86
C ARG A 147 2.06 10.54 24.64
N GLU A 148 2.99 10.85 23.75
CA GLU A 148 2.69 11.57 22.51
C GLU A 148 1.72 10.78 21.63
N ILE A 149 1.93 9.47 21.48
CA ILE A 149 0.98 8.58 20.78
C ILE A 149 -0.41 8.62 21.43
N GLN A 150 -0.48 8.48 22.75
CA GLN A 150 -1.75 8.48 23.48
C GLN A 150 -2.51 9.82 23.34
N LEU A 151 -1.79 10.95 23.26
CA LEU A 151 -2.38 12.28 23.08
C LEU A 151 -2.79 12.56 21.63
N SER A 152 -1.93 12.24 20.66
CA SER A 152 -2.15 12.55 19.24
C SER A 152 -3.10 11.56 18.55
N VAL A 153 -3.09 10.27 18.91
CA VAL A 153 -3.88 9.21 18.24
C VAL A 153 -4.51 8.23 19.26
N PRO A 154 -5.38 8.71 20.18
CA PRO A 154 -5.89 7.93 21.33
C PRO A 154 -6.68 6.66 20.98
N ALA A 155 -7.10 6.48 19.73
CA ALA A 155 -7.79 5.28 19.25
C ALA A 155 -6.84 4.13 18.86
N ALA A 156 -5.54 4.42 18.67
CA ALA A 156 -4.57 3.44 18.19
C ALA A 156 -4.21 2.40 19.27
N LYS A 157 -4.14 1.13 18.87
CA LYS A 157 -3.47 0.08 19.64
C LYS A 157 -1.96 0.25 19.51
N VAL A 158 -1.19 -0.02 20.57
CA VAL A 158 0.27 0.14 20.56
C VAL A 158 0.94 -1.18 20.96
N VAL A 159 1.89 -1.62 20.15
CA VAL A 159 2.78 -2.76 20.43
C VAL A 159 4.19 -2.24 20.62
N VAL A 160 4.73 -2.36 21.83
CA VAL A 160 6.15 -2.10 22.10
C VAL A 160 6.90 -3.42 22.01
N MET A 161 7.81 -3.54 21.06
CA MET A 161 8.67 -4.71 20.87
C MET A 161 10.03 -4.42 21.54
N THR A 162 10.51 -5.35 22.36
CA THR A 162 11.85 -5.20 22.97
C THR A 162 12.93 -5.43 21.92
N PRO A 163 14.08 -4.73 22.00
CA PRO A 163 15.22 -5.00 21.13
C PRO A 163 15.60 -6.48 21.12
N PRO A 164 15.90 -7.07 19.94
CA PRO A 164 16.30 -8.47 19.86
C PRO A 164 17.71 -8.68 20.45
N PRO A 165 18.05 -9.91 20.87
CA PRO A 165 19.43 -10.22 21.27
C PRO A 165 20.38 -10.21 20.07
N ILE A 166 21.60 -9.70 20.25
CA ILE A 166 22.65 -9.68 19.22
C ILE A 166 23.16 -11.11 18.96
N GLY A 167 23.33 -11.46 17.68
CA GLY A 167 23.74 -12.79 17.21
C GLY A 167 25.20 -13.20 17.45
N MET A 168 25.99 -12.40 18.19
CA MET A 168 27.38 -12.72 18.54
C MET A 168 27.56 -13.07 20.02
N ALA A 169 28.45 -14.03 20.27
CA ALA A 169 29.11 -14.10 21.56
C ALA A 169 30.15 -12.96 21.64
N ILE A 170 29.93 -11.98 22.52
CA ILE A 170 30.98 -11.02 22.92
C ILE A 170 32.18 -11.84 23.39
N ARG A 171 33.32 -11.73 22.67
CA ARG A 171 34.57 -12.37 23.10
C ARG A 171 35.06 -11.67 24.36
N GLU A 172 35.12 -12.41 25.47
CA GLU A 172 35.88 -12.00 26.65
C GLU A 172 37.34 -11.76 26.22
N GLY A 173 37.81 -10.51 26.27
CA GLY A 173 39.15 -10.18 25.79
C GLY A 173 39.51 -8.71 25.80
N ARG A 174 38.58 -7.80 25.50
CA ARG A 174 38.74 -6.34 25.72
C ARG A 174 37.38 -5.73 26.08
N HIS A 175 37.33 -5.05 27.23
CA HIS A 175 36.15 -4.38 27.80
C HIS A 175 35.03 -5.34 28.28
N THR A 176 35.13 -5.74 29.55
CA THR A 176 34.04 -6.37 30.31
C THR A 176 32.98 -5.33 30.66
N TYR A 177 31.80 -5.41 30.03
CA TYR A 177 30.63 -4.65 30.44
C TYR A 177 29.72 -5.49 31.34
N THR A 178 29.32 -4.93 32.48
CA THR A 178 28.34 -5.54 33.38
C THR A 178 26.92 -5.28 32.87
N ILE A 179 26.61 -5.79 31.67
CA ILE A 179 25.22 -6.18 31.39
C ILE A 179 24.87 -7.18 32.50
N LYS A 180 23.80 -6.95 33.27
CA LYS A 180 23.20 -7.97 34.14
C LYS A 180 22.59 -9.05 33.24
N ARG A 181 23.48 -9.82 32.62
CA ARG A 181 23.18 -10.94 31.75
C ARG A 181 22.39 -11.91 32.62
N VAL A 182 21.12 -12.10 32.31
CA VAL A 182 20.36 -13.23 32.84
C VAL A 182 20.95 -14.47 32.17
N GLN A 183 22.10 -14.92 32.69
CA GLN A 183 22.75 -16.15 32.27
C GLN A 183 21.87 -17.30 32.70
N LYS A 184 20.91 -17.65 31.84
CA LYS A 184 20.49 -19.05 31.74
C LYS A 184 21.73 -19.83 31.30
N PRO A 185 22.19 -20.84 32.07
CA PRO A 185 23.41 -21.59 31.75
C PRO A 185 23.43 -22.24 30.36
N GLU A 186 22.25 -22.39 29.75
CA GLU A 186 22.01 -23.04 28.47
C GLU A 186 22.00 -22.07 27.26
N TRP A 187 22.10 -20.75 27.47
CA TRP A 187 21.97 -19.79 26.36
C TRP A 187 23.24 -19.70 25.50
N ASN A 188 23.16 -20.24 24.28
CA ASN A 188 24.20 -20.15 23.26
C ASN A 188 23.86 -19.04 22.23
N PRO A 189 24.59 -17.91 22.16
CA PRO A 189 24.37 -16.86 21.17
C PRO A 189 24.45 -17.35 19.71
N SER A 190 25.25 -18.38 19.42
CA SER A 190 25.35 -18.94 18.06
C SER A 190 24.05 -19.60 17.58
N SER A 191 23.16 -20.01 18.49
CA SER A 191 21.87 -20.64 18.14
C SER A 191 20.87 -19.67 17.49
N ILE A 192 21.04 -18.36 17.71
CA ILE A 192 20.20 -17.30 17.15
C ILE A 192 20.85 -16.60 15.95
N GLN A 193 22.12 -16.88 15.64
CA GLN A 193 22.88 -16.19 14.59
C GLN A 193 22.17 -16.27 13.22
N LYS A 194 21.56 -17.42 12.90
CA LYS A 194 20.77 -17.66 11.67
C LYS A 194 19.60 -16.68 11.45
N TYR A 195 19.11 -16.03 12.51
CA TYR A 195 18.04 -15.03 12.39
C TYR A 195 18.55 -13.67 11.89
N PHE A 196 19.87 -13.45 11.80
CA PHE A 196 20.48 -12.17 11.46
C PHE A 196 21.47 -12.32 10.29
N TYR A 197 21.53 -11.34 9.38
CA TYR A 197 22.48 -11.40 8.25
C TYR A 197 23.86 -10.81 8.60
N ASP A 198 23.92 -9.88 9.56
CA ASP A 198 25.14 -9.23 10.04
C ASP A 198 25.32 -9.33 11.57
N ASN A 199 24.59 -10.25 12.20
CA ASN A 199 24.47 -10.47 13.65
C ASN A 199 23.66 -9.40 14.41
N LEU A 200 23.12 -8.37 13.74
CA LEU A 200 22.25 -7.36 14.37
C LEU A 200 20.89 -7.26 13.67
N HIS A 201 20.89 -7.13 12.35
CA HIS A 201 19.70 -6.95 11.53
C HIS A 201 19.13 -8.28 11.05
N PHE A 202 17.80 -8.40 11.06
CA PHE A 202 17.10 -9.64 10.70
C PHE A 202 17.39 -10.07 9.25
N GLY A 203 17.79 -11.33 9.09
CA GLY A 203 17.71 -12.03 7.80
C GLY A 203 16.29 -12.56 7.54
N ASP A 204 16.13 -13.35 6.48
CA ASP A 204 14.86 -13.98 6.08
C ASP A 204 14.21 -14.76 7.24
N GLU A 205 14.98 -15.59 7.94
CA GLU A 205 14.45 -16.44 9.02
C GLU A 205 13.99 -15.60 10.23
N GLY A 206 14.80 -14.61 10.64
CA GLY A 206 14.45 -13.72 11.75
C GLY A 206 13.23 -12.85 11.43
N SER A 207 13.15 -12.35 10.20
CA SER A 207 11.98 -11.61 9.71
C SER A 207 10.71 -12.46 9.69
N ASN A 208 10.79 -13.73 9.29
CA ASN A 208 9.67 -14.67 9.36
C ASN A 208 9.22 -14.91 10.82
N VAL A 209 10.16 -15.17 11.74
CA VAL A 209 9.85 -15.42 13.16
C VAL A 209 9.17 -14.20 13.79
N LEU A 210 9.67 -12.99 13.55
CA LEU A 210 9.07 -11.76 14.06
C LEU A 210 7.68 -11.51 13.45
N TYR A 211 7.53 -11.66 12.13
CA TYR A 211 6.26 -11.54 11.43
C TYR A 211 5.20 -12.50 12.01
N GLU A 212 5.51 -13.80 12.11
CA GLU A 212 4.56 -14.78 12.66
C GLU A 212 4.18 -14.47 14.10
N ALA A 213 5.14 -14.12 14.96
CA ALA A 213 4.88 -13.79 16.35
C ALA A 213 3.99 -12.54 16.47
N LEU A 214 4.29 -11.50 15.70
CA LEU A 214 3.53 -10.23 15.68
C LEU A 214 2.10 -10.44 15.15
N SER A 215 1.91 -11.15 14.03
CA SER A 215 0.58 -11.45 13.49
C SER A 215 -0.26 -12.29 14.46
N LYS A 216 0.33 -13.32 15.09
CA LYS A 216 -0.34 -14.13 16.13
C LYS A 216 -0.70 -13.29 17.36
N PHE A 217 0.18 -12.38 17.78
CA PHE A 217 -0.06 -11.46 18.89
C PHE A 217 -1.21 -10.49 18.59
N ILE A 218 -1.19 -9.83 17.43
CA ILE A 218 -2.24 -8.89 17.00
C ILE A 218 -3.60 -9.61 16.95
N ALA A 219 -3.68 -10.76 16.28
CA ALA A 219 -4.93 -11.52 16.18
C ALA A 219 -5.48 -12.00 17.55
N ALA A 220 -4.60 -12.28 18.51
CA ALA A 220 -4.99 -12.69 19.86
C ALA A 220 -5.40 -11.54 20.78
N GLN A 221 -4.76 -10.36 20.67
CA GLN A 221 -5.06 -9.19 21.51
C GLN A 221 -6.20 -8.34 20.94
N TRP A 222 -6.26 -8.21 19.61
CA TRP A 222 -7.22 -7.36 18.88
C TRP A 222 -7.80 -8.14 17.69
N PRO A 223 -8.78 -9.03 17.93
CA PRO A 223 -9.43 -9.79 16.86
C PRO A 223 -10.07 -8.92 15.78
N GLU A 224 -10.40 -7.66 16.09
CA GLU A 224 -10.88 -6.65 15.13
C GLU A 224 -9.79 -6.20 14.13
N LEU A 225 -8.52 -6.40 14.47
CA LEU A 225 -7.35 -6.16 13.62
C LEU A 225 -6.80 -7.45 13.00
N ASN A 226 -7.41 -8.62 13.24
CA ASN A 226 -7.04 -9.83 12.51
C ASN A 226 -7.40 -9.63 11.02
N PRO A 227 -6.42 -9.74 10.08
CA PRO A 227 -6.67 -9.63 8.66
C PRO A 227 -7.76 -10.55 8.11
N GLU A 228 -8.02 -11.71 8.73
CA GLU A 228 -9.11 -12.61 8.33
C GLU A 228 -10.51 -12.05 8.66
N ASN A 229 -10.60 -11.19 9.68
CA ASN A 229 -11.84 -10.55 10.12
C ASN A 229 -12.06 -9.16 9.50
N MET A 230 -11.01 -8.53 8.97
CA MET A 230 -11.10 -7.20 8.37
C MET A 230 -11.74 -7.28 6.97
N PRO A 231 -12.81 -6.51 6.69
CA PRO A 231 -13.39 -6.43 5.36
C PRO A 231 -12.44 -5.73 4.40
N PHE A 232 -12.50 -6.09 3.11
CA PHE A 232 -11.90 -5.27 2.06
C PHE A 232 -12.59 -3.91 2.01
N LYS A 233 -11.81 -2.83 1.93
CA LYS A 233 -12.32 -1.45 1.87
C LYS A 233 -13.03 -1.14 0.55
N TYR A 234 -12.59 -1.78 -0.53
CA TYR A 234 -13.17 -1.65 -1.87
C TYR A 234 -13.83 -2.97 -2.28
N PRO A 235 -15.11 -2.96 -2.73
CA PRO A 235 -15.79 -4.15 -3.23
C PRO A 235 -15.12 -4.71 -4.49
N TYR A 236 -15.38 -5.97 -4.81
CA TYR A 236 -15.06 -6.48 -6.14
C TYR A 236 -16.03 -5.89 -7.19
N PRO A 237 -15.63 -5.79 -8.47
CA PRO A 237 -16.50 -5.36 -9.56
C PRO A 237 -17.87 -6.07 -9.59
N ASP A 238 -17.89 -7.37 -9.28
CA ASP A 238 -19.09 -8.20 -9.27
C ASP A 238 -20.07 -7.81 -8.14
N ASP A 239 -19.59 -7.27 -7.02
CA ASP A 239 -20.43 -6.79 -5.92
C ASP A 239 -21.29 -5.58 -6.33
N PHE A 240 -20.91 -4.88 -7.40
CA PHE A 240 -21.70 -3.80 -7.99
C PHE A 240 -22.71 -4.29 -9.06
N LEU A 241 -22.66 -5.55 -9.51
CA LEU A 241 -23.46 -6.05 -10.64
C LEU A 241 -24.89 -6.46 -10.25
N SER A 242 -25.68 -5.52 -9.73
CA SER A 242 -27.14 -5.67 -9.73
C SER A 242 -27.68 -5.61 -11.18
N PRO A 243 -28.82 -6.27 -11.51
CA PRO A 243 -29.41 -6.19 -12.85
C PRO A 243 -29.76 -4.77 -13.32
N CYS A 244 -29.92 -3.83 -12.38
CA CYS A 244 -30.13 -2.41 -12.69
C CYS A 244 -28.84 -1.76 -13.21
N LEU A 245 -27.69 -2.07 -12.60
CA LEU A 245 -26.39 -1.53 -13.03
C LEU A 245 -25.95 -2.08 -14.39
N LEU A 246 -26.28 -3.33 -14.74
CA LEU A 246 -25.98 -3.88 -16.08
C LEU A 246 -26.57 -3.03 -17.22
N LYS A 247 -27.74 -2.41 -16.98
CA LYS A 247 -28.37 -1.49 -17.92
C LYS A 247 -27.64 -0.14 -17.96
N MET A 248 -27.26 0.40 -16.80
CA MET A 248 -26.41 1.60 -16.71
C MET A 248 -25.04 1.41 -17.40
N PHE A 249 -24.46 0.20 -17.37
CA PHE A 249 -23.23 -0.13 -18.10
C PHE A 249 -23.38 -0.06 -19.63
N GLN A 250 -24.55 -0.39 -20.15
CA GLN A 250 -24.85 -0.28 -21.58
C GLN A 250 -25.10 1.17 -21.98
N GLU A 251 -25.70 1.96 -21.09
CA GLU A 251 -26.03 3.37 -21.32
C GLU A 251 -24.80 4.31 -21.13
N ALA A 252 -23.93 4.04 -20.16
CA ALA A 252 -22.73 4.85 -19.86
C ALA A 252 -21.58 4.71 -20.88
N ARG A 253 -21.66 3.75 -21.81
CA ARG A 253 -20.74 3.60 -22.95
C ARG A 253 -20.98 4.61 -24.08
N GLN A 254 -22.01 5.45 -23.97
CA GLN A 254 -22.19 6.61 -24.85
C GLN A 254 -21.35 7.80 -24.33
N PRO A 255 -20.55 8.46 -25.17
CA PRO A 255 -19.70 9.57 -24.73
C PRO A 255 -20.55 10.79 -24.34
N THR A 256 -20.56 11.12 -23.05
CA THR A 256 -21.19 12.34 -22.53
C THR A 256 -20.16 13.45 -22.35
N ASN A 257 -20.42 14.60 -22.99
CA ASN A 257 -19.67 15.83 -22.73
C ASN A 257 -19.83 16.21 -21.25
N THR A 258 -18.73 16.14 -20.49
CA THR A 258 -18.72 16.51 -19.07
C THR A 258 -18.27 17.97 -18.96
N SER A 259 -19.12 18.82 -18.39
CA SER A 259 -18.85 20.24 -18.21
C SER A 259 -17.94 20.53 -17.02
N LEU A 260 -17.15 21.60 -17.16
CA LEU A 260 -16.13 22.08 -16.22
C LEU A 260 -16.66 22.28 -14.79
N ILE A 261 -15.92 21.78 -13.80
CA ILE A 261 -15.99 22.24 -12.40
C ILE A 261 -14.94 23.33 -12.20
N THR A 262 -15.31 24.44 -11.57
CA THR A 262 -14.47 25.63 -11.42
C THR A 262 -13.59 25.60 -10.17
N ASN A 263 -12.36 26.10 -10.31
CA ASN A 263 -11.36 26.16 -9.25
C ASN A 263 -11.73 27.18 -8.15
N GLN A 264 -11.47 26.82 -6.89
CA GLN A 264 -11.27 27.78 -5.80
C GLN A 264 -9.80 27.77 -5.37
N THR A 265 -9.08 28.86 -5.65
CA THR A 265 -7.72 29.07 -5.14
C THR A 265 -7.74 29.83 -3.82
N ALA A 266 -7.29 29.19 -2.74
CA ALA A 266 -6.92 29.89 -1.51
C ALA A 266 -5.43 30.24 -1.56
N LYS A 267 -5.10 31.54 -1.57
CA LYS A 267 -3.76 32.01 -1.21
C LYS A 267 -3.75 32.41 0.26
N ASN A 268 -2.81 31.90 1.03
CA ASN A 268 -2.31 32.56 2.24
C ASN A 268 -0.81 32.33 2.34
N SER A 269 -0.06 33.42 2.43
CA SER A 269 1.37 33.42 2.72
C SER A 269 1.58 33.58 4.22
N THR A 270 2.20 32.59 4.84
CA THR A 270 2.71 32.67 6.22
C THR A 270 4.09 32.01 6.24
N MET A 271 4.99 32.44 7.14
CA MET A 271 6.34 31.89 7.21
C MET A 271 6.31 30.36 7.29
N GLN A 272 7.12 29.71 6.45
CA GLN A 272 7.19 28.24 6.39
C GLN A 272 7.70 27.70 7.73
N LYS A 273 6.81 27.02 8.46
CA LYS A 273 7.24 25.90 9.30
C LYS A 273 7.96 24.89 8.41
N GLN A 274 9.00 24.25 8.93
CA GLN A 274 9.65 23.15 8.23
C GLN A 274 8.67 21.96 8.18
N GLU A 275 7.95 21.83 7.06
CA GLU A 275 6.99 20.74 6.84
C GLU A 275 7.76 19.45 6.55
N LEU A 276 8.05 18.70 7.62
CA LEU A 276 8.77 17.42 7.57
C LEU A 276 7.95 16.29 6.93
N GLY A 277 6.67 16.53 6.62
CA GLY A 277 5.80 15.56 5.96
C GLY A 277 6.37 15.12 4.60
N TYR A 278 6.36 13.82 4.37
CA TYR A 278 6.91 13.23 3.15
C TYR A 278 6.10 13.65 1.92
N ASN A 279 6.81 13.94 0.82
CA ASN A 279 6.20 14.00 -0.50
C ASN A 279 5.69 12.60 -0.89
N GLN A 280 4.68 12.53 -1.74
CA GLN A 280 3.94 11.30 -2.06
C GLN A 280 4.14 10.90 -3.54
N ILE A 281 4.27 9.59 -3.75
CA ILE A 281 4.17 8.89 -5.03
C ILE A 281 2.90 8.06 -4.98
N LEU A 282 2.00 8.25 -5.94
CA LEU A 282 0.81 7.43 -6.12
C LEU A 282 1.09 6.30 -7.12
N LEU A 283 0.87 5.04 -6.74
CA LEU A 283 0.75 3.95 -7.71
C LEU A 283 -0.71 3.55 -7.85
N LEU A 284 -1.31 3.76 -9.01
CA LEU A 284 -2.74 3.53 -9.25
C LEU A 284 -2.95 2.50 -10.38
N GLY A 285 -3.82 1.51 -10.17
CA GLY A 285 -4.08 0.52 -11.22
C GLY A 285 -4.97 -0.66 -10.86
N ASP A 286 -4.84 -1.72 -11.66
CA ASP A 286 -5.56 -2.99 -11.54
C ASP A 286 -4.78 -4.05 -10.71
N SER A 287 -4.97 -5.34 -10.99
CA SER A 287 -4.26 -6.44 -10.32
C SER A 287 -2.74 -6.42 -10.53
N LEU A 288 -2.23 -5.77 -11.58
CA LEU A 288 -0.79 -5.60 -11.82
C LEU A 288 -0.17 -4.59 -10.85
N THR A 289 -0.96 -3.61 -10.38
CA THR A 289 -0.58 -2.72 -9.28
C THR A 289 -0.83 -3.38 -7.92
N GLU A 290 -1.89 -4.19 -7.77
CA GLU A 290 -2.16 -4.93 -6.52
C GLU A 290 -1.06 -5.95 -6.21
N SER A 291 -0.66 -6.76 -7.21
CA SER A 291 0.50 -7.67 -7.12
C SER A 291 1.81 -6.94 -6.84
N GLY A 292 1.95 -5.70 -7.33
CA GLY A 292 3.04 -4.79 -6.94
C GLY A 292 3.14 -4.48 -5.44
N ALA A 293 2.07 -4.73 -4.67
CA ALA A 293 1.97 -4.55 -3.22
C ALA A 293 1.61 -5.84 -2.43
N SER A 294 1.43 -6.99 -3.07
CA SER A 294 1.26 -8.29 -2.40
C SER A 294 2.43 -9.25 -2.63
N ASP A 295 3.13 -9.13 -3.75
CA ASP A 295 4.15 -10.10 -4.12
C ASP A 295 5.47 -9.81 -3.42
N LYS A 296 6.20 -10.88 -3.08
CA LYS A 296 7.49 -10.83 -2.37
C LYS A 296 8.52 -9.88 -3.01
N TYR A 297 8.43 -9.67 -4.32
CA TYR A 297 9.28 -8.75 -5.09
C TYR A 297 8.48 -7.72 -5.88
N GLY A 298 7.24 -7.43 -5.46
CA GLY A 298 6.33 -6.52 -6.15
C GLY A 298 6.98 -5.16 -6.46
N TRP A 299 6.83 -4.69 -7.68
CA TRP A 299 7.48 -3.45 -8.16
C TRP A 299 7.17 -2.22 -7.29
N GLY A 300 5.98 -2.15 -6.70
CA GLY A 300 5.57 -1.10 -5.78
C GLY A 300 6.31 -1.15 -4.43
N HIS A 301 6.51 -2.34 -3.88
CA HIS A 301 7.37 -2.53 -2.71
C HIS A 301 8.84 -2.16 -2.96
N GLN A 302 9.35 -2.47 -4.16
CA GLN A 302 10.69 -2.03 -4.56
C GLN A 302 10.80 -0.50 -4.62
N LEU A 303 9.72 0.20 -5.03
CA LEU A 303 9.65 1.67 -4.95
C LEU A 303 9.60 2.18 -3.51
N ILE A 304 8.85 1.56 -2.59
CA ILE A 304 8.87 1.93 -1.15
C ILE A 304 10.30 1.86 -0.61
N HIS A 305 11.02 0.77 -0.85
CA HIS A 305 12.41 0.64 -0.43
C HIS A 305 13.34 1.66 -1.11
N ARG A 306 13.19 1.89 -2.42
CA ARG A 306 14.01 2.83 -3.19
C ARG A 306 13.84 4.29 -2.76
N TYR A 307 12.62 4.68 -2.37
CA TYR A 307 12.28 6.02 -1.89
C TYR A 307 12.27 6.14 -0.36
N SER A 308 12.77 5.13 0.37
CA SER A 308 12.91 5.18 1.83
C SER A 308 13.55 6.50 2.27
N ARG A 309 12.98 7.09 3.32
CA ARG A 309 13.40 8.36 3.92
C ARG A 309 13.34 9.59 2.99
N LYS A 310 12.76 9.49 1.78
CA LYS A 310 12.65 10.57 0.78
C LYS A 310 11.19 10.89 0.41
N MET A 311 10.43 9.86 0.06
CA MET A 311 9.00 9.97 -0.31
C MET A 311 8.20 8.80 0.24
N THR A 312 6.92 9.00 0.49
CA THR A 312 5.96 7.90 0.72
C THR A 312 5.48 7.40 -0.64
N VAL A 313 5.35 6.08 -0.79
CA VAL A 313 4.70 5.46 -1.94
C VAL A 313 3.37 4.88 -1.46
N ASP A 314 2.27 5.47 -1.91
CA ASP A 314 0.90 5.05 -1.60
C ASP A 314 0.38 4.20 -2.77
N ILE A 315 0.02 2.93 -2.52
CA ILE A 315 -0.27 1.95 -3.57
C ILE A 315 -1.77 1.57 -3.56
N PHE A 316 -2.45 1.86 -4.66
CA PHE A 316 -3.87 1.59 -4.87
C PHE A 316 -4.06 0.76 -6.14
N GLY A 317 -3.79 -0.53 -6.02
CA GLY A 317 -4.13 -1.55 -7.02
C GLY A 317 -5.41 -2.30 -6.64
N PHE A 318 -6.26 -2.58 -7.63
CA PHE A 318 -7.55 -3.23 -7.42
C PHE A 318 -7.81 -4.35 -8.42
N GLY A 319 -7.74 -5.59 -7.97
CA GLY A 319 -7.95 -6.78 -8.77
C GLY A 319 -9.35 -6.82 -9.40
N GLY A 320 -9.37 -6.99 -10.72
CA GLY A 320 -10.59 -6.97 -11.53
C GLY A 320 -11.10 -5.58 -11.91
N TYR A 321 -10.53 -4.49 -11.40
CA TYR A 321 -10.96 -3.14 -11.81
C TYR A 321 -10.54 -2.86 -13.26
N ASN A 322 -11.46 -2.23 -14.00
CA ASN A 322 -11.19 -1.60 -15.29
C ASN A 322 -11.10 -0.07 -15.11
N SER A 323 -10.79 0.66 -16.18
CA SER A 323 -10.61 2.11 -16.09
C SER A 323 -11.91 2.87 -15.75
N TYR A 324 -13.09 2.30 -16.01
CA TYR A 324 -14.36 2.86 -15.52
C TYR A 324 -14.47 2.84 -13.99
N TRP A 325 -14.21 1.69 -13.36
CA TRP A 325 -14.24 1.57 -11.90
C TRP A 325 -13.18 2.44 -11.23
N LEU A 326 -11.98 2.45 -11.81
CA LEU A 326 -10.87 3.26 -11.31
C LEU A 326 -11.16 4.78 -11.41
N LYS A 327 -11.80 5.24 -12.50
CA LYS A 327 -12.30 6.62 -12.65
C LYS A 327 -13.25 7.04 -11.52
N ILE A 328 -14.09 6.13 -11.03
CA ILE A 328 -15.05 6.42 -9.96
C ILE A 328 -14.35 6.45 -8.60
N ALA A 329 -13.40 5.54 -8.36
CA ALA A 329 -12.64 5.47 -7.12
C ALA A 329 -11.62 6.62 -6.97
N THR A 330 -11.02 7.08 -8.07
CA THR A 330 -9.87 8.01 -8.08
C THR A 330 -10.11 9.29 -7.26
N PRO A 331 -11.20 10.07 -7.45
CA PRO A 331 -11.40 11.31 -6.69
C PRO A 331 -11.48 11.08 -5.18
N HIS A 332 -12.05 9.96 -4.74
CA HIS A 332 -12.14 9.60 -3.32
C HIS A 332 -10.79 9.14 -2.76
N LEU A 333 -10.02 8.35 -3.51
CA LEU A 333 -8.66 7.93 -3.13
C LEU A 333 -7.74 9.13 -2.92
N LEU A 334 -7.73 10.06 -3.89
CA LEU A 334 -6.94 11.28 -3.83
C LEU A 334 -7.30 12.10 -2.58
N ALA A 335 -8.59 12.39 -2.37
CA ALA A 335 -9.06 13.22 -1.25
C ALA A 335 -8.89 12.56 0.13
N SER A 336 -8.91 11.23 0.22
CA SER A 336 -8.82 10.50 1.49
C SER A 336 -7.39 10.19 1.93
N HIS A 337 -6.46 9.99 1.01
CA HIS A 337 -5.13 9.44 1.31
C HIS A 337 -3.96 10.36 0.96
N LEU A 338 -4.16 11.31 0.06
CA LEU A 338 -3.08 12.14 -0.48
C LEU A 338 -3.26 13.61 -0.10
N SER A 339 -2.18 14.36 -0.21
CA SER A 339 -2.15 15.79 -0.02
C SER A 339 -1.83 16.49 -1.36
N PRO A 340 -2.68 17.42 -1.84
CA PRO A 340 -2.49 18.15 -3.11
C PRO A 340 -1.11 18.78 -3.30
N SER A 341 -0.51 19.29 -2.21
CA SER A 341 0.81 19.93 -2.22
C SER A 341 1.98 18.92 -2.15
N ARG A 342 1.73 17.70 -1.68
CA ARG A 342 2.77 16.68 -1.46
C ARG A 342 2.82 15.61 -2.56
N LEU A 343 1.76 15.40 -3.34
CA LEU A 343 1.74 14.47 -4.47
C LEU A 343 2.61 14.99 -5.63
N GLN A 344 3.81 14.38 -5.82
CA GLN A 344 4.76 14.80 -6.85
C GLN A 344 4.76 13.89 -8.09
N LEU A 345 4.48 12.60 -7.91
CA LEU A 345 4.49 11.60 -8.97
C LEU A 345 3.26 10.70 -8.86
N ALA A 346 2.64 10.36 -9.98
CA ALA A 346 1.63 9.31 -10.06
C ALA A 346 1.94 8.36 -11.22
N THR A 347 1.87 7.05 -10.99
CA THR A 347 1.88 6.04 -12.06
C THR A 347 0.48 5.52 -12.29
N LEU A 348 0.08 5.37 -13.56
CA LEU A 348 -1.20 4.75 -13.94
C LEU A 348 -0.93 3.52 -14.80
N LEU A 349 -1.15 2.33 -14.24
CA LEU A 349 -1.09 1.04 -14.92
C LEU A 349 -2.49 0.40 -14.89
N ILE A 350 -3.23 0.49 -15.99
CA ILE A 350 -4.53 -0.19 -16.10
C ILE A 350 -4.81 -0.70 -17.51
N GLY A 351 -5.20 -1.96 -17.61
CA GLY A 351 -5.37 -2.68 -18.87
C GLY A 351 -6.78 -3.13 -19.18
N THR A 352 -7.71 -2.21 -19.50
CA THR A 352 -8.95 -2.57 -20.23
C THR A 352 -9.59 -1.37 -20.93
N ASN A 353 -9.80 -1.54 -22.24
CA ASN A 353 -10.74 -0.98 -23.24
C ASN A 353 -11.38 0.42 -23.14
N ASP A 354 -11.50 1.04 -21.98
CA ASP A 354 -12.39 2.20 -21.79
C ASP A 354 -11.61 3.52 -21.76
N SER A 355 -12.20 4.56 -22.36
CA SER A 355 -11.59 5.86 -22.69
C SER A 355 -11.21 6.75 -21.49
N TYR A 356 -11.30 6.23 -20.27
CA TYR A 356 -11.18 6.98 -19.03
C TYR A 356 -9.75 7.18 -18.54
N VAL A 357 -8.72 6.64 -19.21
CA VAL A 357 -7.31 6.96 -18.91
C VAL A 357 -7.08 8.48 -18.91
N ALA A 358 -7.61 9.19 -19.92
CA ALA A 358 -7.57 10.64 -19.97
C ALA A 358 -8.29 11.29 -18.78
N GLU A 359 -9.49 10.82 -18.44
CA GLU A 359 -10.28 11.39 -17.35
C GLU A 359 -9.60 11.18 -15.98
N ILE A 360 -9.03 10.01 -15.72
CA ILE A 360 -8.23 9.71 -14.51
C ILE A 360 -7.02 10.64 -14.44
N VAL A 361 -6.29 10.82 -15.54
CA VAL A 361 -5.15 11.75 -15.63
C VAL A 361 -5.59 13.20 -15.34
N HIS A 362 -6.72 13.65 -15.89
CA HIS A 362 -7.26 14.97 -15.60
C HIS A 362 -7.73 15.11 -14.14
N GLN A 363 -8.34 14.08 -13.54
CA GLN A 363 -8.72 14.08 -12.11
C GLN A 363 -7.49 14.19 -11.19
N ILE A 364 -6.42 13.43 -11.48
CA ILE A 364 -5.16 13.50 -10.73
C ILE A 364 -4.53 14.91 -10.84
N ARG A 365 -4.51 15.52 -12.04
CA ARG A 365 -4.02 16.90 -12.22
C ARG A 365 -4.92 17.96 -11.59
N ALA A 366 -6.24 17.78 -11.58
CA ALA A 366 -7.16 18.70 -10.94
C ALA A 366 -6.98 18.70 -9.41
N PHE A 367 -6.65 17.54 -8.83
CA PHE A 367 -6.30 17.40 -7.43
C PHE A 367 -4.92 17.97 -7.09
N ALA A 368 -3.89 17.62 -7.87
CA ALA A 368 -2.51 18.06 -7.68
C ALA A 368 -1.96 18.67 -8.98
N PRO A 369 -2.09 20.00 -9.19
CA PRO A 369 -1.66 20.65 -10.44
C PRO A 369 -0.17 20.46 -10.78
N ASP A 370 0.67 20.19 -9.78
CA ASP A 370 2.12 20.02 -9.92
C ASP A 370 2.65 18.57 -10.00
N VAL A 371 1.74 17.59 -10.03
CA VAL A 371 2.07 16.17 -10.21
C VAL A 371 2.68 15.88 -11.60
N ARG A 372 3.68 14.99 -11.62
CA ARG A 372 4.21 14.31 -12.81
C ARG A 372 3.46 13.00 -12.98
N ILE A 373 3.03 12.65 -14.19
CA ILE A 373 2.24 11.44 -14.42
C ILE A 373 2.95 10.50 -15.39
N LEU A 374 3.23 9.27 -14.94
CA LEU A 374 3.75 8.19 -15.78
C LEU A 374 2.60 7.24 -16.14
N VAL A 375 2.22 7.19 -17.41
CA VAL A 375 1.26 6.22 -17.93
C VAL A 375 2.01 4.96 -18.36
N LEU A 376 1.55 3.79 -17.95
CA LEU A 376 2.10 2.51 -18.36
C LEU A 376 1.11 1.81 -19.30
N THR A 377 1.59 1.34 -20.45
CA THR A 377 0.73 0.59 -21.38
C THR A 377 0.36 -0.78 -20.79
N PRO A 378 -0.78 -1.38 -21.17
CA PRO A 378 -1.15 -2.74 -20.76
C PRO A 378 -0.07 -3.73 -21.24
N PRO A 379 0.51 -4.58 -20.37
CA PRO A 379 1.61 -5.46 -20.74
C PRO A 379 1.17 -6.57 -21.70
N PRO A 380 2.09 -7.12 -22.52
CA PRO A 380 1.83 -8.32 -23.28
C PRO A 380 1.51 -9.51 -22.36
N MET A 381 0.84 -10.53 -22.90
CA MET A 381 0.59 -11.80 -22.20
C MET A 381 1.60 -12.87 -22.62
N SER A 382 1.87 -13.88 -21.77
CA SER A 382 2.75 -15.02 -22.10
C SER A 382 2.03 -16.21 -22.76
N VAL A 383 0.76 -16.02 -23.15
CA VAL A 383 -0.09 -17.02 -23.81
C VAL A 383 -0.98 -16.35 -24.86
N LYS A 384 -1.44 -17.11 -25.86
CA LYS A 384 -2.33 -16.61 -26.92
C LYS A 384 -3.74 -16.29 -26.41
N GLU A 385 -4.22 -17.05 -25.43
CA GLU A 385 -5.50 -16.87 -24.76
C GLU A 385 -5.35 -17.29 -23.28
N VAL A 386 -6.02 -16.60 -22.37
CA VAL A 386 -6.01 -16.90 -20.92
C VAL A 386 -7.41 -16.75 -20.31
N TRP A 387 -7.74 -17.69 -19.42
CA TRP A 387 -9.02 -17.81 -18.69
C TRP A 387 -10.30 -17.80 -19.55
N GLY A 388 -10.20 -17.90 -20.88
CA GLY A 388 -11.33 -17.72 -21.80
C GLY A 388 -11.84 -16.26 -21.90
N LEU A 389 -11.05 -15.30 -21.42
CA LEU A 389 -11.44 -13.88 -21.29
C LEU A 389 -10.55 -12.92 -22.09
N TYR A 390 -9.25 -13.21 -22.19
CA TYR A 390 -8.28 -12.32 -22.81
C TYR A 390 -7.50 -13.05 -23.90
N ALA A 391 -7.34 -12.39 -25.06
CA ALA A 391 -6.54 -12.88 -26.19
C ALA A 391 -5.39 -11.91 -26.48
N PHE A 392 -4.25 -12.44 -26.92
CA PHE A 392 -3.01 -11.67 -27.12
C PHE A 392 -3.19 -10.49 -28.09
N GLU A 393 -3.89 -10.71 -29.22
CA GLU A 393 -4.21 -9.65 -30.18
C GLU A 393 -5.15 -8.58 -29.60
N SER A 394 -6.01 -8.91 -28.64
CA SER A 394 -6.86 -7.91 -27.98
C SER A 394 -6.02 -6.95 -27.14
N VAL A 395 -5.08 -7.46 -26.35
CA VAL A 395 -4.21 -6.64 -25.50
C VAL A 395 -3.30 -5.73 -26.34
N LYS A 396 -2.83 -6.22 -27.48
CA LYS A 396 -2.08 -5.43 -28.49
C LYS A 396 -2.88 -4.23 -29.01
N VAL A 397 -4.15 -4.42 -29.38
CA VAL A 397 -5.04 -3.31 -29.79
C VAL A 397 -5.26 -2.32 -28.65
N TYR A 398 -5.33 -2.80 -27.40
CA TYR A 398 -5.54 -1.93 -26.22
C TYR A 398 -4.27 -1.13 -25.88
N ARG A 399 -3.08 -1.68 -26.10
CA ARG A 399 -1.80 -0.95 -26.04
C ARG A 399 -1.81 0.21 -27.04
N GLU A 400 -2.13 -0.03 -28.31
CA GLU A 400 -2.21 1.05 -29.31
C GLU A 400 -3.23 2.13 -28.92
N ALA A 401 -4.42 1.73 -28.44
CA ALA A 401 -5.43 2.69 -27.97
C ALA A 401 -4.95 3.51 -26.75
N CYS A 402 -4.20 2.90 -25.83
CA CYS A 402 -3.56 3.59 -24.71
C CYS A 402 -2.53 4.61 -25.20
N MET A 403 -1.69 4.24 -26.17
CA MET A 403 -0.70 5.14 -26.79
C MET A 403 -1.38 6.31 -27.54
N ASP A 404 -2.50 6.07 -28.24
CA ASP A 404 -3.28 7.13 -28.90
C ASP A 404 -3.93 8.12 -27.93
N VAL A 405 -4.39 7.64 -26.76
CA VAL A 405 -4.86 8.51 -25.68
C VAL A 405 -3.70 9.29 -25.08
N PHE A 406 -2.55 8.63 -24.84
CA PHE A 406 -1.35 9.28 -24.33
C PHE A 406 -0.86 10.40 -25.25
N ARG A 407 -0.78 10.19 -26.58
CA ARG A 407 -0.35 11.23 -27.55
C ARG A 407 -1.21 12.50 -27.46
N LYS A 408 -2.52 12.36 -27.18
CA LYS A 408 -3.44 13.50 -26.99
C LYS A 408 -3.20 14.20 -25.64
N LEU A 409 -2.96 13.42 -24.58
CA LEU A 409 -2.63 13.93 -23.26
C LEU A 409 -1.28 14.66 -23.26
N GLU A 410 -0.25 14.13 -23.91
CA GLU A 410 1.06 14.77 -24.03
C GLU A 410 0.96 16.12 -24.76
N ALA A 411 0.12 16.22 -25.78
CA ALA A 411 -0.15 17.47 -26.50
C ALA A 411 -0.92 18.52 -25.68
N ASP A 412 -1.79 18.12 -24.76
CA ASP A 412 -2.55 19.01 -23.85
C ASP A 412 -1.75 19.42 -22.59
N ILE A 413 -1.03 18.46 -22.01
CA ILE A 413 -0.37 18.58 -20.71
C ILE A 413 1.07 19.10 -20.82
N GLY A 414 1.74 18.77 -21.93
CA GLY A 414 3.18 18.95 -22.12
C GLY A 414 4.01 17.76 -21.61
N GLY A 415 4.96 17.30 -22.43
CA GLY A 415 5.81 16.13 -22.14
C GLY A 415 6.77 16.27 -20.95
N ASP A 416 6.91 17.47 -20.38
CA ASP A 416 7.64 17.70 -19.13
C ASP A 416 6.82 17.27 -17.90
N ARG A 417 5.51 17.06 -18.06
CA ARG A 417 4.56 16.79 -16.95
C ARG A 417 3.81 15.47 -17.09
N ILE A 418 3.87 14.83 -18.25
CA ILE A 418 3.39 13.47 -18.47
C ILE A 418 4.41 12.68 -19.31
N ALA A 419 4.62 11.40 -19.00
CA ALA A 419 5.44 10.49 -19.77
C ALA A 419 4.75 9.13 -19.91
N MET A 420 5.19 8.32 -20.87
CA MET A 420 4.72 6.96 -21.07
C MET A 420 5.87 5.96 -20.96
N LEU A 421 5.65 4.88 -20.22
CA LEU A 421 6.49 3.68 -20.24
C LEU A 421 5.73 2.59 -20.99
N ASP A 422 6.23 2.25 -22.17
CA ASP A 422 5.66 1.18 -22.97
C ASP A 422 6.15 -0.18 -22.48
N THR A 423 5.24 -0.96 -21.90
CA THR A 423 5.52 -2.27 -21.32
C THR A 423 5.85 -3.34 -22.37
N TRP A 424 5.49 -3.14 -23.65
CA TRP A 424 5.86 -4.05 -24.74
C TRP A 424 7.32 -3.83 -25.15
N ASP A 425 7.72 -2.57 -25.36
CA ASP A 425 9.12 -2.19 -25.54
C ASP A 425 9.98 -2.66 -24.35
N LEU A 426 9.45 -2.51 -23.13
CA LEU A 426 10.15 -2.89 -21.92
C LEU A 426 10.40 -4.40 -21.82
N LEU A 427 9.40 -5.25 -22.11
CA LEU A 427 9.48 -6.71 -21.88
C LEU A 427 9.94 -7.50 -23.11
N ILE A 428 9.53 -7.10 -24.32
CA ILE A 428 9.88 -7.76 -25.59
C ILE A 428 11.09 -7.10 -26.25
N GLY A 429 11.19 -5.77 -26.15
CA GLY A 429 12.20 -4.96 -26.82
C GLY A 429 11.64 -4.19 -28.01
N LYS A 430 12.34 -3.12 -28.40
CA LYS A 430 11.95 -2.18 -29.48
C LYS A 430 12.11 -2.73 -30.91
N ASN A 431 12.04 -4.05 -31.07
CA ASN A 431 12.25 -4.76 -32.34
C ASN A 431 10.94 -5.21 -33.00
N GLU A 432 9.80 -4.90 -32.39
CA GLU A 432 8.45 -5.18 -32.90
C GLU A 432 8.18 -6.65 -33.28
N THR A 433 8.96 -7.59 -32.72
CA THR A 433 8.86 -9.03 -33.07
C THR A 433 7.48 -9.65 -32.81
N TYR A 434 6.65 -9.03 -31.95
CA TYR A 434 5.25 -9.38 -31.70
C TYR A 434 4.27 -8.98 -32.83
N LEU A 435 4.76 -8.31 -33.88
CA LEU A 435 4.00 -8.08 -35.11
C LEU A 435 4.06 -9.29 -36.06
N ASP A 436 5.04 -10.18 -35.91
CA ASP A 436 5.16 -11.40 -36.71
C ASP A 436 4.07 -12.41 -36.31
N ALA A 437 3.33 -12.95 -37.29
CA ALA A 437 2.29 -13.95 -37.06
C ALA A 437 2.83 -15.28 -36.47
N SER A 438 4.15 -15.51 -36.57
CA SER A 438 4.87 -16.63 -35.96
C SER A 438 5.36 -16.37 -34.53
N PHE A 439 5.19 -15.16 -34.00
CA PHE A 439 5.54 -14.84 -32.61
C PHE A 439 4.88 -15.83 -31.63
N ASP A 440 5.68 -16.37 -30.72
CA ASP A 440 5.21 -17.22 -29.63
C ASP A 440 5.24 -16.44 -28.31
N PRO A 441 4.07 -16.04 -27.77
CA PRO A 441 3.97 -15.44 -26.44
C PRO A 441 4.62 -16.27 -25.32
N SER A 442 4.80 -17.59 -25.50
CA SER A 442 5.38 -18.46 -24.48
C SER A 442 6.81 -18.09 -24.08
N LEU A 443 7.52 -17.33 -24.92
CA LEU A 443 8.81 -16.70 -24.63
C LEU A 443 8.76 -15.77 -23.39
N LEU A 444 7.59 -15.23 -23.05
CA LEU A 444 7.39 -14.31 -21.92
C LEU A 444 7.06 -15.03 -20.61
N LYS A 445 6.99 -16.37 -20.56
CA LYS A 445 6.67 -17.14 -19.33
C LYS A 445 7.67 -16.94 -18.19
N GLY A 446 8.91 -16.55 -18.49
CA GLY A 446 9.88 -16.15 -17.46
C GLY A 446 9.50 -14.83 -16.76
N LEU A 447 8.77 -13.94 -17.45
CA LEU A 447 8.38 -12.62 -16.97
C LEU A 447 6.93 -12.59 -16.42
N LEU A 448 6.09 -13.57 -16.80
CA LEU A 448 4.66 -13.61 -16.47
C LEU A 448 4.26 -15.04 -16.04
N TYR A 449 3.86 -15.23 -14.79
CA TYR A 449 3.75 -16.57 -14.18
C TYR A 449 2.47 -17.33 -14.51
N ASP A 450 1.35 -16.65 -14.74
CA ASP A 450 0.03 -17.25 -15.03
C ASP A 450 -0.51 -16.91 -16.43
N GLY A 451 0.26 -16.16 -17.23
CA GLY A 451 -0.16 -15.59 -18.50
C GLY A 451 -0.24 -14.07 -18.49
N VAL A 452 -0.49 -13.44 -17.33
CA VAL A 452 -0.84 -12.02 -17.19
C VAL A 452 -0.03 -11.30 -16.11
N HIS A 453 0.12 -11.91 -14.93
CA HIS A 453 0.76 -11.27 -13.77
C HIS A 453 2.28 -11.50 -13.75
N PHE A 454 3.01 -10.49 -13.29
CA PHE A 454 4.47 -10.47 -13.29
C PHE A 454 5.08 -11.52 -12.36
N SER A 455 6.06 -12.25 -12.89
CA SER A 455 7.01 -13.01 -12.06
C SER A 455 7.96 -12.06 -11.30
N GLU A 456 8.87 -12.61 -10.49
CA GLU A 456 9.99 -11.86 -9.92
C GLU A 456 10.77 -11.07 -10.99
N ASP A 457 11.14 -11.71 -12.10
CA ASP A 457 11.83 -11.05 -13.22
C ASP A 457 10.95 -10.00 -13.92
N GLY A 458 9.64 -10.24 -14.01
CA GLY A 458 8.67 -9.28 -14.53
C GLY A 458 8.59 -8.01 -13.67
N HIS A 459 8.44 -8.17 -12.35
CA HIS A 459 8.40 -7.06 -11.38
C HIS A 459 9.71 -6.30 -11.37
N ASN A 460 10.85 -7.00 -11.37
CA ASN A 460 12.18 -6.39 -11.41
C ASN A 460 12.38 -5.54 -12.67
N ARG A 461 11.93 -6.02 -13.83
CA ARG A 461 12.02 -5.31 -15.11
C ARG A 461 11.07 -4.12 -15.19
N LEU A 462 9.86 -4.25 -14.63
CA LEU A 462 8.91 -3.14 -14.50
C LEU A 462 9.46 -2.04 -13.58
N PHE A 463 9.94 -2.41 -12.40
CA PHE A 463 10.57 -1.50 -11.45
C PHE A 463 11.75 -0.74 -12.07
N ALA A 464 12.65 -1.44 -12.75
CA ALA A 464 13.79 -0.83 -13.43
C ALA A 464 13.34 0.18 -14.50
N GLY A 465 12.38 -0.19 -15.36
CA GLY A 465 11.84 0.71 -16.40
C GLY A 465 11.13 1.94 -15.84
N VAL A 466 10.39 1.80 -14.73
CA VAL A 466 9.77 2.94 -14.03
C VAL A 466 10.84 3.88 -13.47
N VAL A 467 11.86 3.36 -12.79
CA VAL A 467 12.94 4.18 -12.23
C VAL A 467 13.72 4.88 -13.36
N GLU A 468 14.14 4.17 -14.39
CA GLU A 468 14.89 4.75 -15.53
C GLU A 468 14.08 5.86 -16.22
N THR A 469 12.76 5.65 -16.40
CA THR A 469 11.88 6.68 -16.99
C THR A 469 11.79 7.92 -16.09
N VAL A 470 11.65 7.75 -14.78
CA VAL A 470 11.61 8.88 -13.82
C VAL A 470 12.94 9.61 -13.79
N GLU A 471 14.08 8.90 -13.70
CA GLU A 471 15.41 9.50 -13.66
C GLU A 471 15.75 10.25 -14.96
N SER A 472 15.26 9.77 -16.11
CA SER A 472 15.44 10.40 -17.42
C SER A 472 14.53 11.60 -17.68
N LYS A 473 13.26 11.55 -17.23
CA LYS A 473 12.25 12.59 -17.49
C LYS A 473 12.19 13.66 -16.40
N TRP A 474 12.34 13.26 -15.15
CA TRP A 474 12.18 14.10 -13.95
C TRP A 474 13.35 13.84 -12.99
N PRO A 475 14.59 14.22 -13.36
CA PRO A 475 15.76 13.98 -12.52
C PRO A 475 15.65 14.60 -11.13
N GLU A 476 14.80 15.62 -10.92
CA GLU A 476 14.49 16.17 -9.59
C GLU A 476 13.70 15.22 -8.68
N LEU A 477 13.05 14.21 -9.26
CA LEU A 477 12.37 13.12 -8.57
C LEU A 477 13.21 11.84 -8.51
N ALA A 478 14.42 11.84 -9.08
CA ALA A 478 15.34 10.71 -8.97
C ALA A 478 15.65 10.40 -7.49
N PRO A 479 15.63 9.14 -7.05
CA PRO A 479 15.97 8.77 -5.67
C PRO A 479 17.34 9.28 -5.22
N THR A 480 18.30 9.40 -6.13
CA THR A 480 19.65 9.91 -5.87
C THR A 480 19.72 11.42 -5.63
N ASN A 481 18.77 12.19 -6.18
CA ASN A 481 18.75 13.65 -6.12
C ASN A 481 17.81 14.19 -5.02
N LEU A 482 16.92 13.34 -4.48
CA LEU A 482 16.01 13.71 -3.39
C LEU A 482 16.73 13.71 -2.02
N PRO A 483 16.59 14.79 -1.22
CA PRO A 483 17.14 14.84 0.13
C PRO A 483 16.39 13.90 1.08
N TYR A 484 17.09 13.41 2.10
CA TYR A 484 16.44 12.72 3.22
C TYR A 484 15.57 13.69 4.01
N ARG A 485 14.33 13.28 4.32
CA ARG A 485 13.33 14.11 5.01
C ARG A 485 13.51 14.15 6.53
N LEU A 486 14.01 13.05 7.11
CA LEU A 486 14.47 13.00 8.49
C LEU A 486 16.02 12.97 8.48
N PRO A 487 16.68 13.77 9.34
CA PRO A 487 18.13 13.79 9.43
C PRO A 487 18.67 12.43 9.90
N LEU A 488 19.97 12.21 9.70
CA LEU A 488 20.68 11.10 10.34
C LEU A 488 21.02 11.47 11.80
N ASP A 489 21.29 10.43 12.60
CA ASP A 489 21.68 10.52 14.01
C ASP A 489 22.97 11.33 14.25
N ASP A 490 23.90 11.31 13.28
CA ASP A 490 25.22 11.97 13.36
C ASP A 490 25.22 13.49 13.09
N TYR A 491 24.09 14.08 12.65
CA TYR A 491 23.99 15.53 12.37
C TYR A 491 23.25 16.34 13.45
N GLY A 492 22.70 15.67 14.47
CA GLY A 492 21.91 16.32 15.52
C GLY A 492 22.75 16.79 16.71
N PRO A 493 22.26 17.77 17.51
CA PRO A 493 22.80 17.99 18.85
C PRO A 493 22.57 16.73 19.70
N PHE A 494 23.64 16.16 20.27
CA PHE A 494 23.60 14.93 21.07
C PHE A 494 22.99 15.15 22.46
N GLU A 495 22.63 14.05 23.13
CA GLU A 495 22.07 14.07 24.50
C GLU A 495 22.97 14.81 25.50
N GLU A 496 24.30 14.77 25.32
CA GLU A 496 25.28 15.53 26.11
C GLU A 496 25.04 17.04 26.16
N ALA A 497 24.32 17.61 25.18
CA ALA A 497 23.97 19.03 25.16
C ALA A 497 22.82 19.37 26.13
N GLY A 498 21.96 18.41 26.51
CA GLY A 498 20.82 18.58 27.42
C GLY A 498 19.72 19.55 26.96
N ASP A 499 19.87 20.21 25.82
CA ASP A 499 19.02 21.33 25.36
C ASP A 499 17.93 20.86 24.39
N GLU A 500 16.82 20.35 24.93
CA GLU A 500 15.67 19.91 24.12
C GLU A 500 15.12 21.00 23.19
N ASP A 501 15.31 22.28 23.51
CA ASP A 501 14.79 23.38 22.71
C ASP A 501 15.73 23.73 21.54
N ALA A 502 17.04 23.58 21.70
CA ALA A 502 17.98 23.55 20.57
C ALA A 502 17.66 22.38 19.62
N VAL A 503 17.30 21.22 20.16
CA VAL A 503 16.92 20.02 19.38
C VAL A 503 15.62 20.25 18.61
N ARG A 504 14.57 20.76 19.27
CA ARG A 504 13.31 21.17 18.61
C ARG A 504 13.55 22.24 17.55
N LYS A 505 14.40 23.22 17.85
CA LYS A 505 14.77 24.28 16.90
C LYS A 505 15.54 23.74 15.70
N TRP A 506 16.41 22.74 15.88
CA TRP A 506 17.13 22.07 14.80
C TRP A 506 16.23 21.19 13.93
N LEU A 507 15.31 20.41 14.51
CA LEU A 507 14.38 19.56 13.77
C LEU A 507 13.24 20.33 13.07
N PHE A 508 12.70 21.36 13.73
CA PHE A 508 11.44 22.02 13.34
C PHE A 508 11.57 23.48 12.92
N GLY A 509 12.74 24.10 13.13
CA GLY A 509 12.93 25.54 12.96
C GLY A 509 12.25 26.40 14.03
N THR A 510 11.74 25.79 15.12
CA THR A 510 10.95 26.48 16.16
C THR A 510 11.46 26.15 17.56
N SER A 511 11.69 27.17 18.39
CA SER A 511 11.62 27.05 19.84
C SER A 511 10.15 26.95 20.29
N THR A 512 9.92 26.49 21.52
CA THR A 512 8.59 26.52 22.19
C THR A 512 8.01 27.93 22.28
#